data_AF-A0A924DDC0-F1
#
_entry.id   AF-A0A924DDC0-F1
#
_cell.length_a   1.000
_cell.length_b   1.000
_cell.length_c   1.000
_cell.angle_alpha   90.00
_cell.angle_beta   90.00
_cell.angle_gamma   90.00
#
_symmetry.space_group_name_H-M   'P 1'
#
loop_
_entity.id
_entity.type
_entity.pdbx_description
1 polymer ?
#
loop_
_entity_poly.entity_id
_entity_poly.type
_entity_poly.pdbx_seq_one_letter_code
_entity_poly.pdbx_strand_id
1 'polypeptide(L)'
;MTYCLGIMTREGLVMASDSRTNAGYDAVNVHRKMHTFVKPGERVFFLLTSGSLSISQSVISLLQKDWDAGEGLMKADTLYDAARSIGEKIRFVSDLDREALEKDDFKFNINVILGGQIGQQTPYLYQIYPQGNPLAASEETPYLQVGEAKYGRPILDRGVHYEHTTVDTAAKYALISLDSTMRSNLTVGPPIDLLVYKKDELDILRQRRFTEKDPDLRAIRTQWEQTLRKGVAEIPPITFWTGQ
;
A
#
# COMPACT_ATOMS: atom_id res chain seq x y z
N MET A 1 -4.07 -10.20 -8.02
CA MET A 1 -2.65 -10.01 -8.43
C MET A 1 -2.17 -8.62 -8.05
N THR A 2 -2.02 -8.35 -6.75
CA THR A 2 -1.53 -7.06 -6.22
C THR A 2 -1.29 -7.22 -4.74
N TYR A 3 -0.26 -6.62 -4.18
CA TYR A 3 -0.17 -6.33 -2.75
C TYR A 3 0.41 -4.94 -2.52
N CYS A 4 -0.36 -4.11 -1.83
CA CYS A 4 0.03 -2.77 -1.40
C CYS A 4 -0.24 -2.60 0.09
N LEU A 5 0.59 -1.80 0.76
CA LEU A 5 0.38 -1.46 2.16
C LEU A 5 0.81 -0.01 2.48
N GLY A 6 0.15 0.59 3.46
CA GLY A 6 0.56 1.83 4.11
C GLY A 6 0.74 1.60 5.60
N ILE A 7 1.80 2.14 6.20
CA ILE A 7 2.07 2.11 7.65
C ILE A 7 2.11 3.54 8.16
N MET A 8 1.40 3.78 9.25
CA MET A 8 1.35 5.03 9.98
C MET A 8 2.22 4.92 11.24
N THR A 9 3.05 5.91 11.49
CA THR A 9 3.87 6.01 12.70
C THR A 9 3.73 7.43 13.24
N ARG A 10 4.17 7.66 14.48
CA ARG A 10 4.24 9.01 15.03
C ARG A 10 5.15 9.96 14.22
N GLU A 11 6.17 9.41 13.56
CA GLU A 11 7.15 10.15 12.75
C GLU A 11 6.67 10.48 11.33
N GLY A 12 5.65 9.76 10.83
CA GLY A 12 5.17 9.91 9.46
C GLY A 12 4.62 8.61 8.86
N LEU A 13 4.71 8.48 7.53
CA LEU A 13 4.07 7.42 6.76
C LEU A 13 5.10 6.61 5.95
N VAL A 14 4.82 5.31 5.80
CA VAL A 14 5.53 4.43 4.86
C VAL A 14 4.50 3.83 3.90
N MET A 15 4.75 3.97 2.60
CA MET A 15 3.88 3.44 1.55
C MET A 15 4.68 2.46 0.70
N ALA A 16 4.13 1.27 0.43
CA ALA A 16 4.80 0.27 -0.39
C ALA A 16 3.83 -0.47 -1.31
N SER A 17 4.24 -0.71 -2.56
CA SER A 17 3.45 -1.48 -3.52
C SER A 17 4.31 -2.36 -4.40
N ASP A 18 3.83 -3.57 -4.68
CA ASP A 18 4.35 -4.39 -5.78
C ASP A 18 3.91 -3.85 -7.16
N SER A 19 4.50 -4.32 -8.25
CA SER A 19 4.15 -3.86 -9.61
C SER A 19 3.57 -4.96 -10.52
N ARG A 20 3.58 -6.24 -10.09
CA ARG A 20 3.06 -7.34 -10.90
C ARG A 20 1.55 -7.22 -11.03
N THR A 21 1.04 -7.25 -12.26
CA THR A 21 -0.39 -7.02 -12.52
C THR A 21 -0.88 -8.01 -13.58
N ASN A 22 -2.13 -8.46 -13.43
CA ASN A 22 -2.80 -9.25 -14.45
C ASN A 22 -3.48 -8.31 -15.44
N ALA A 23 -3.10 -8.37 -16.72
CA ALA A 23 -3.76 -7.61 -17.77
C ALA A 23 -4.66 -8.49 -18.68
N GLY A 24 -4.83 -9.78 -18.36
CA GLY A 24 -5.65 -10.72 -19.14
C GLY A 24 -5.15 -12.16 -19.02
N TYR A 25 -5.85 -13.10 -19.65
CA TYR A 25 -5.39 -14.49 -19.74
C TYR A 25 -3.96 -14.50 -20.33
N ASP A 26 -2.98 -14.96 -19.53
CA ASP A 26 -1.55 -15.05 -19.85
C ASP A 26 -0.72 -13.76 -19.98
N ALA A 27 -1.28 -12.59 -19.61
CA ALA A 27 -0.55 -11.32 -19.65
C ALA A 27 -0.12 -10.84 -18.25
N VAL A 28 1.04 -11.31 -17.78
CA VAL A 28 1.68 -10.76 -16.57
C VAL A 28 2.51 -9.54 -16.94
N ASN A 29 1.98 -8.35 -16.66
CA ASN A 29 2.63 -7.09 -16.94
C ASN A 29 3.13 -6.39 -15.67
N VAL A 30 4.02 -5.42 -15.86
CA VAL A 30 4.53 -4.56 -14.79
C VAL A 30 3.83 -3.20 -14.89
N HIS A 31 2.97 -2.89 -13.93
CA HIS A 31 2.31 -1.60 -13.83
C HIS A 31 2.57 -0.98 -12.47
N ARG A 32 2.83 0.33 -12.46
CA ARG A 32 3.00 1.10 -11.23
C ARG A 32 1.65 1.17 -10.52
N LYS A 33 1.66 0.94 -9.20
CA LYS A 33 0.46 1.00 -8.35
C LYS A 33 0.51 2.11 -7.31
N MET A 34 1.65 2.78 -7.18
CA MET A 34 1.83 3.97 -6.34
C MET A 34 1.76 5.24 -7.19
N HIS A 35 0.91 6.18 -6.81
CA HIS A 35 0.71 7.46 -7.49
C HIS A 35 0.84 8.59 -6.48
N THR A 36 1.34 9.74 -6.92
CA THR A 36 1.71 10.85 -6.04
C THR A 36 1.15 12.16 -6.57
N PHE A 37 0.52 12.94 -5.70
CA PHE A 37 0.03 14.28 -6.00
C PHE A 37 0.66 15.24 -5.00
N VAL A 38 1.47 16.18 -5.48
CA VAL A 38 2.34 17.01 -4.63
C VAL A 38 2.22 18.46 -5.03
N LYS A 39 1.86 19.30 -4.07
CA LYS A 39 2.04 20.75 -4.14
C LYS A 39 3.03 21.12 -3.04
N PRO A 40 4.32 21.29 -3.38
CA PRO A 40 5.40 21.41 -2.40
C PRO A 40 5.12 22.49 -1.36
N GLY A 41 5.35 22.15 -0.08
CA GLY A 41 5.13 23.07 1.04
C GLY A 41 3.67 23.29 1.42
N GLU A 42 2.71 22.68 0.72
CA GLU A 42 1.29 22.81 1.03
C GLU A 42 0.62 21.45 1.28
N ARG A 43 0.74 20.49 0.34
CA ARG A 43 0.02 19.21 0.45
C ARG A 43 0.71 18.10 -0.33
N VAL A 44 0.64 16.90 0.22
CA VAL A 44 1.11 15.66 -0.43
C VAL A 44 0.08 14.56 -0.26
N PHE A 45 -0.15 13.81 -1.33
CA PHE A 45 -0.98 12.62 -1.33
C PHE A 45 -0.27 11.46 -2.04
N PHE A 46 -0.37 10.29 -1.45
CA PHE A 46 0.18 9.02 -1.92
C PHE A 46 -0.97 8.03 -2.05
N LEU A 47 -1.21 7.54 -3.27
CA LEU A 47 -2.28 6.60 -3.56
C LEU A 47 -1.69 5.26 -3.96
N LEU A 48 -2.12 4.18 -3.31
CA LEU A 48 -1.80 2.81 -3.68
C LEU A 48 -3.06 2.12 -4.22
N THR A 49 -3.00 1.57 -5.42
CA THR A 49 -4.16 0.93 -6.06
C THR A 49 -4.07 -0.59 -6.05
N SER A 50 -5.22 -1.25 -5.96
CA SER A 50 -5.37 -2.70 -6.18
C SER A 50 -6.74 -3.03 -6.74
N GLY A 51 -6.87 -4.20 -7.37
CA GLY A 51 -8.10 -4.63 -8.05
C GLY A 51 -7.90 -4.62 -9.57
N SER A 52 -8.94 -4.22 -10.30
CA SER A 52 -8.89 -4.12 -11.76
C SER A 52 -7.98 -2.98 -12.22
N LEU A 53 -7.05 -3.29 -13.13
CA LEU A 53 -6.12 -2.32 -13.67
C LEU A 53 -6.82 -1.25 -14.52
N SER A 54 -7.82 -1.62 -15.33
CA SER A 54 -8.54 -0.66 -16.16
C SER A 54 -9.32 0.34 -15.29
N ILE A 55 -10.01 -0.15 -14.25
CA ILE A 55 -10.74 0.70 -13.30
C ILE A 55 -9.78 1.63 -12.56
N SER A 56 -8.65 1.12 -12.05
CA SER A 56 -7.69 1.95 -11.32
C SER A 56 -7.05 3.01 -12.22
N GLN A 57 -6.72 2.69 -13.47
CA GLN A 57 -6.21 3.66 -14.44
C GLN A 57 -7.24 4.74 -14.76
N SER A 58 -8.52 4.40 -14.95
CA SER A 58 -9.59 5.39 -15.15
C SER A 58 -9.71 6.33 -13.96
N VAL A 59 -9.76 5.79 -12.73
CA VAL A 59 -9.85 6.60 -11.50
C VAL A 59 -8.65 7.54 -11.36
N ILE A 60 -7.41 7.03 -11.53
CA ILE A 60 -6.20 7.85 -11.44
C ILE A 60 -6.16 8.92 -12.54
N SER A 61 -6.58 8.59 -13.76
CA SER A 61 -6.62 9.56 -14.86
C SER A 61 -7.59 10.71 -14.60
N LEU A 62 -8.76 10.42 -14.02
CA LEU A 62 -9.73 11.44 -13.62
C LEU A 62 -9.20 12.30 -12.46
N LEU A 63 -8.52 11.70 -11.48
CA LEU A 63 -7.90 12.44 -10.39
C LEU A 63 -6.77 13.36 -10.89
N GLN A 64 -5.97 12.89 -11.85
CA GLN A 64 -4.93 13.71 -12.48
C GLN A 64 -5.52 14.88 -13.26
N LYS A 65 -6.58 14.63 -14.04
CA LYS A 65 -7.29 15.69 -14.76
C LYS A 65 -7.81 16.78 -13.81
N ASP A 66 -8.44 16.39 -12.70
CA ASP A 66 -8.92 17.34 -11.69
C ASP A 66 -7.76 18.08 -11.03
N TRP A 67 -6.69 17.37 -10.66
CA TRP A 67 -5.50 17.97 -10.06
C TRP A 67 -4.89 19.05 -10.95
N ASP A 68 -4.71 18.75 -12.24
CA ASP A 68 -4.13 19.67 -13.23
C ASP A 68 -5.04 20.90 -13.46
N ALA A 69 -6.35 20.75 -13.26
CA ALA A 69 -7.31 21.85 -13.29
C ALA A 69 -7.41 22.64 -11.97
N GLY A 70 -6.68 22.24 -10.92
CA GLY A 70 -6.77 22.85 -9.60
C GLY A 70 -8.02 22.45 -8.81
N GLU A 71 -8.64 21.33 -9.15
CA GLU A 71 -9.86 20.77 -8.54
C GLU A 71 -9.57 19.49 -7.72
N GLY A 72 -10.60 18.90 -7.12
CA GLY A 72 -10.51 17.64 -6.39
C GLY A 72 -9.51 17.69 -5.23
N LEU A 73 -8.47 16.85 -5.28
CA LEU A 73 -7.41 16.79 -4.26
C LEU A 73 -6.71 18.15 -4.02
N MET A 74 -6.65 19.03 -5.03
CA MET A 74 -6.08 20.38 -4.88
C MET A 74 -6.92 21.31 -3.99
N LYS A 75 -8.21 21.02 -3.82
CA LYS A 75 -9.15 21.82 -3.01
C LYS A 75 -9.61 21.12 -1.74
N ALA A 76 -9.18 19.88 -1.49
CA ALA A 76 -9.52 19.19 -0.27
C ALA A 76 -9.04 19.99 0.96
N ASP A 77 -9.95 20.26 1.90
CA ASP A 77 -9.66 20.97 3.15
C ASP A 77 -9.06 20.03 4.20
N THR A 78 -9.50 18.77 4.21
CA THR A 78 -8.98 17.71 5.09
C THR A 78 -8.60 16.46 4.30
N LEU A 79 -7.80 15.58 4.92
CA LEU A 79 -7.51 14.28 4.30
C LEU A 79 -8.76 13.40 4.14
N TYR A 80 -9.79 13.61 4.97
CA TYR A 80 -11.08 12.96 4.80
C TYR A 80 -11.79 13.44 3.53
N ASP A 81 -11.78 14.74 3.26
CA ASP A 81 -12.35 15.31 2.03
C ASP A 81 -11.60 14.80 0.79
N ALA A 82 -10.27 14.67 0.88
CA ALA A 82 -9.47 14.00 -0.14
C ALA A 82 -9.92 12.54 -0.37
N ALA A 83 -10.13 11.77 0.71
CA ALA A 83 -10.62 10.40 0.61
C ALA A 83 -12.03 10.33 -0.01
N ARG A 84 -12.92 11.29 0.32
CA ARG A 84 -14.26 11.40 -0.26
C ARG A 84 -14.21 11.74 -1.75
N SER A 85 -13.35 12.68 -2.15
CA SER A 85 -13.14 13.02 -3.56
C SER A 85 -12.65 11.83 -4.39
N ILE A 86 -11.74 11.01 -3.86
CA ILE A 86 -11.34 9.74 -4.51
C ILE A 86 -12.54 8.79 -4.63
N GLY A 87 -13.33 8.68 -3.56
CA GLY A 87 -14.53 7.85 -3.55
C GLY A 87 -15.58 8.26 -4.59
N GLU A 88 -15.73 9.56 -4.85
CA GLU A 88 -16.59 10.08 -5.92
C GLU A 88 -16.11 9.65 -7.31
N LYS A 89 -14.81 9.69 -7.57
CA LYS A 89 -14.25 9.18 -8.84
C LYS A 89 -14.44 7.68 -9.01
N ILE A 90 -14.33 6.91 -7.93
CA ILE A 90 -14.63 5.47 -7.97
C ILE A 90 -16.09 5.23 -8.33
N ARG A 91 -17.03 5.96 -7.73
CA ARG A 91 -18.47 5.85 -8.06
C ARG A 91 -18.75 6.25 -9.50
N PHE A 92 -18.17 7.35 -9.96
CA PHE A 92 -18.31 7.78 -11.35
C PHE A 92 -17.87 6.69 -12.34
N VAL A 93 -16.70 6.07 -12.12
CA VAL A 93 -16.24 4.96 -12.98
C VAL A 93 -17.12 3.71 -12.81
N SER A 94 -17.64 3.45 -11.61
CA SER A 94 -18.62 2.39 -11.37
C SER A 94 -19.89 2.60 -12.20
N ASP A 95 -20.42 3.83 -12.26
CA ASP A 95 -21.62 4.14 -13.02
C ASP A 95 -21.42 3.97 -14.54
N LEU A 96 -20.18 4.13 -15.03
CA LEU A 96 -19.83 3.91 -16.43
C LEU A 96 -19.68 2.42 -16.78
N ASP A 97 -18.93 1.67 -15.96
CA ASP A 97 -18.37 0.39 -16.40
C ASP A 97 -19.00 -0.83 -15.70
N ARG A 98 -19.61 -0.66 -14.51
CA ARG A 98 -20.02 -1.80 -13.67
C ARG A 98 -21.01 -2.73 -14.37
N GLU A 99 -22.07 -2.19 -14.96
CA GLU A 99 -23.12 -3.00 -15.60
C GLU A 99 -22.55 -3.85 -16.74
N ALA A 100 -21.68 -3.27 -17.57
CA ALA A 100 -21.04 -3.97 -18.68
C ALA A 100 -20.09 -5.07 -18.18
N LEU A 101 -19.30 -4.79 -17.14
CA LEU A 101 -18.39 -5.77 -16.54
C LEU A 101 -19.14 -6.95 -15.93
N GLU A 102 -20.17 -6.67 -15.11
CA GLU A 102 -20.92 -7.69 -14.39
C GLU A 102 -21.76 -8.57 -15.33
N LYS A 103 -22.17 -8.04 -16.49
CA LYS A 103 -22.83 -8.81 -17.56
C LYS A 103 -21.94 -9.94 -18.11
N ASP A 104 -20.63 -9.72 -18.14
CA ASP A 104 -19.63 -10.69 -18.61
C ASP A 104 -18.93 -11.42 -17.43
N ASP A 105 -19.57 -11.45 -16.25
CA ASP A 105 -19.08 -12.09 -15.01
C ASP A 105 -17.76 -11.50 -14.46
N PHE A 106 -17.42 -10.27 -14.83
CA PHE A 106 -16.31 -9.52 -14.24
C PHE A 106 -16.82 -8.66 -13.07
N LYS A 107 -16.18 -8.81 -11.91
CA LYS A 107 -16.51 -7.99 -10.73
C LYS A 107 -15.89 -6.60 -10.83
N PHE A 108 -16.69 -5.56 -10.65
CA PHE A 108 -16.16 -4.22 -10.39
C PHE A 108 -15.43 -4.22 -9.04
N ASN A 109 -14.11 -4.14 -9.09
CA ASN A 109 -13.25 -4.24 -7.91
C ASN A 109 -12.09 -3.26 -7.98
N ILE A 110 -12.05 -2.33 -7.04
CA ILE A 110 -10.94 -1.41 -6.82
C ILE A 110 -10.85 -1.09 -5.33
N ASN A 111 -9.63 -1.11 -4.79
CA ASN A 111 -9.34 -0.54 -3.48
C ASN A 111 -8.18 0.43 -3.62
N VAL A 112 -8.26 1.54 -2.89
CA VAL A 112 -7.21 2.57 -2.88
C VAL A 112 -6.79 2.82 -1.43
N ILE A 113 -5.50 2.74 -1.14
CA ILE A 113 -4.96 3.32 0.10
C ILE A 113 -4.54 4.76 -0.21
N LEU A 114 -5.10 5.72 0.50
CA LEU A 114 -4.68 7.11 0.53
C LEU A 114 -3.80 7.32 1.77
N GLY A 115 -2.59 7.82 1.60
CA GLY A 115 -1.82 8.47 2.65
C GLY A 115 -1.47 9.89 2.26
N GLY A 116 -1.24 10.77 3.22
CA GLY A 116 -0.85 12.14 2.91
C GLY A 116 -0.91 13.10 4.09
N GLN A 117 -0.61 14.36 3.80
CA GLN A 117 -0.65 15.48 4.75
C GLN A 117 -1.06 16.76 4.01
N ILE A 118 -1.89 17.59 4.66
CA ILE A 118 -2.29 18.92 4.19
C ILE A 118 -1.86 19.94 5.24
N GLY A 119 -0.97 20.86 4.88
CA GLY A 119 -0.43 21.88 5.76
C GLY A 119 0.08 21.30 7.08
N GLN A 120 -0.42 21.81 8.20
CA GLN A 120 -0.04 21.39 9.55
C GLN A 120 -0.92 20.26 10.13
N GLN A 121 -1.80 19.66 9.31
CA GLN A 121 -2.62 18.54 9.77
C GLN A 121 -1.75 17.30 10.01
N THR A 122 -2.21 16.40 10.87
CA THR A 122 -1.52 15.13 11.11
C THR A 122 -1.54 14.26 9.85
N PRO A 123 -0.39 13.70 9.41
CA PRO A 123 -0.38 12.69 8.36
C PRO A 123 -1.26 11.51 8.74
N TYR A 124 -2.02 10.98 7.79
CA TYR A 124 -2.95 9.91 8.11
C TYR A 124 -3.16 8.96 6.93
N LEU A 125 -3.82 7.83 7.18
CA LEU A 125 -4.13 6.81 6.18
C LEU A 125 -5.62 6.52 6.11
N TYR A 126 -6.12 6.38 4.88
CA TYR A 126 -7.45 5.89 4.58
C TYR A 126 -7.41 4.75 3.55
N GLN A 127 -8.30 3.77 3.67
CA GLN A 127 -8.63 2.83 2.61
C GLN A 127 -9.98 3.23 2.02
N ILE A 128 -10.06 3.38 0.71
CA ILE A 128 -11.28 3.64 -0.02
C ILE A 128 -11.71 2.34 -0.71
N TYR A 129 -12.93 1.92 -0.44
CA TYR A 129 -13.53 0.69 -0.95
C TYR A 129 -14.14 0.86 -2.35
N PRO A 130 -14.52 -0.23 -3.06
CA PRO A 130 -15.18 -0.16 -4.36
C PRO A 130 -16.49 0.66 -4.37
N GLN A 131 -17.13 0.83 -3.21
CA GLN A 131 -18.35 1.63 -3.02
C GLN A 131 -18.04 3.14 -2.78
N GLY A 132 -16.76 3.51 -2.78
CA GLY A 132 -16.27 4.87 -2.60
C GLY A 132 -16.37 5.40 -1.17
N ASN A 133 -16.67 4.57 -0.17
CA ASN A 133 -16.63 4.97 1.23
C ASN A 133 -15.23 4.74 1.81
N PRO A 134 -14.70 5.65 2.64
CA PRO A 134 -13.40 5.51 3.28
C PRO A 134 -13.48 4.78 4.64
N LEU A 135 -12.41 4.07 4.98
CA LEU A 135 -12.06 3.55 6.31
C LEU A 135 -10.74 4.19 6.75
N ALA A 136 -10.68 4.71 7.97
CA ALA A 136 -9.46 5.24 8.58
C ALA A 136 -8.59 4.12 9.17
N ALA A 137 -7.26 4.28 9.11
CA ALA A 137 -6.37 3.57 10.03
C ALA A 137 -6.56 4.06 11.47
N SER A 138 -5.99 3.39 12.47
CA SER A 138 -5.99 3.88 13.86
C SER A 138 -4.61 3.69 14.49
N GLU A 139 -4.39 4.22 15.69
CA GLU A 139 -3.12 4.01 16.40
C GLU A 139 -2.98 2.56 16.88
N GLU A 140 -4.10 1.89 17.19
CA GLU A 140 -4.16 0.47 17.56
C GLU A 140 -3.96 -0.46 16.36
N THR A 141 -4.34 -0.02 15.15
CA THR A 141 -4.07 -0.72 13.88
C THR A 141 -3.41 0.25 12.90
N PRO A 142 -2.10 0.52 13.07
CA PRO A 142 -1.42 1.62 12.40
C PRO A 142 -0.93 1.25 11.00
N TYR A 143 -1.68 0.42 10.27
CA TYR A 143 -1.40 0.09 8.89
C TYR A 143 -2.66 -0.37 8.16
N LEU A 144 -2.65 -0.22 6.84
CA LEU A 144 -3.68 -0.70 5.93
C LEU A 144 -3.04 -1.55 4.84
N GLN A 145 -3.78 -2.54 4.36
CA GLN A 145 -3.32 -3.47 3.32
C GLN A 145 -4.44 -3.67 2.29
N VAL A 146 -4.07 -3.76 1.01
CA VAL A 146 -5.01 -4.08 -0.07
C VAL A 146 -4.41 -5.11 -1.04
N GLY A 147 -5.26 -5.93 -1.67
CA GLY A 147 -4.84 -7.07 -2.47
C GLY A 147 -4.54 -8.32 -1.65
N GLU A 148 -3.44 -9.02 -1.93
CA GLU A 148 -3.03 -10.30 -1.32
C GLU A 148 -2.40 -10.12 0.07
N ALA A 149 -3.13 -9.49 0.99
CA ALA A 149 -2.63 -9.02 2.28
C ALA A 149 -2.27 -10.12 3.31
N LYS A 150 -2.83 -11.33 3.17
CA LYS A 150 -2.82 -12.35 4.23
C LYS A 150 -1.43 -12.86 4.58
N TYR A 151 -0.56 -13.03 3.60
CA TYR A 151 0.78 -13.63 3.77
C TYR A 151 1.74 -12.70 4.52
N GLY A 152 1.68 -11.40 4.21
CA GLY A 152 2.54 -10.39 4.81
C GLY A 152 2.00 -9.77 6.10
N ARG A 153 0.75 -10.07 6.48
CA ARG A 153 0.13 -9.49 7.68
C ARG A 153 0.80 -9.88 9.00
N PRO A 154 1.19 -11.15 9.24
CA PRO A 154 1.62 -11.57 10.58
C PRO A 154 2.92 -10.92 11.09
N ILE A 155 3.77 -10.38 10.21
CA ILE A 155 4.96 -9.61 10.64
C ILE A 155 4.59 -8.17 11.03
N LEU A 156 3.54 -7.61 10.41
CA LEU A 156 3.01 -6.29 10.77
C LEU A 156 2.31 -6.36 12.12
N ASP A 157 1.40 -7.34 12.32
CA ASP A 157 0.67 -7.54 13.59
C ASP A 157 1.64 -7.68 14.79
N ARG A 158 2.85 -8.22 14.57
CA ARG A 158 3.82 -8.52 15.64
C ARG A 158 4.82 -7.41 15.93
N GLY A 159 5.00 -6.46 15.02
CA GLY A 159 6.17 -5.58 15.06
C GLY A 159 5.90 -4.10 14.87
N VAL A 160 4.75 -3.74 14.29
CA VAL A 160 4.42 -2.34 14.01
C VAL A 160 3.58 -1.78 15.16
N HIS A 161 4.10 -0.74 15.80
CA HIS A 161 3.47 -0.01 16.89
C HIS A 161 3.56 1.49 16.61
N TYR A 162 2.44 2.20 16.63
CA TYR A 162 2.35 3.63 16.28
C TYR A 162 3.37 4.51 17.03
N GLU A 163 3.49 4.32 18.34
CA GLU A 163 4.32 5.14 19.23
C GLU A 163 5.83 4.85 19.14
N HIS A 164 6.23 3.63 18.77
CA HIS A 164 7.61 3.17 18.96
C HIS A 164 8.31 2.77 17.66
N THR A 165 7.55 2.44 16.61
CA THR A 165 8.14 2.08 15.33
C THR A 165 8.52 3.35 14.57
N THR A 166 9.82 3.54 14.34
CA THR A 166 10.33 4.63 13.48
C THR A 166 9.98 4.40 12.03
N VAL A 167 9.98 5.45 11.19
CA VAL A 167 9.69 5.29 9.74
C VAL A 167 10.70 4.37 9.05
N ASP A 168 11.96 4.39 9.47
CA ASP A 168 13.02 3.53 8.90
C ASP A 168 12.79 2.05 9.25
N THR A 169 12.28 1.79 10.46
CA THR A 169 11.91 0.44 10.89
C THR A 169 10.63 -0.04 10.20
N ALA A 170 9.63 0.84 10.08
CA ALA A 170 8.41 0.57 9.32
C ALA A 170 8.70 0.25 7.84
N ALA A 171 9.67 0.93 7.21
CA ALA A 171 10.12 0.62 5.86
C ALA A 171 10.66 -0.81 5.73
N LYS A 172 11.43 -1.28 6.72
CA LYS A 172 11.91 -2.68 6.76
C LYS A 172 10.74 -3.66 6.93
N TYR A 173 9.80 -3.36 7.83
CA TYR A 173 8.59 -4.18 8.00
C TYR A 173 7.78 -4.28 6.71
N ALA A 174 7.62 -3.19 5.97
CA ALA A 174 6.93 -3.17 4.69
C ALA A 174 7.62 -4.08 3.65
N LEU A 175 8.95 -3.99 3.53
CA LEU A 175 9.73 -4.83 2.61
C LEU A 175 9.68 -6.32 2.98
N ILE A 176 9.78 -6.66 4.27
CA ILE A 176 9.68 -8.05 4.76
C ILE A 176 8.27 -8.61 4.55
N SER A 177 7.24 -7.79 4.77
CA SER A 177 5.84 -8.15 4.52
C SER A 177 5.61 -8.48 3.03
N LEU A 178 6.15 -7.65 2.13
CA LEU A 178 6.14 -7.92 0.69
C LEU A 178 6.94 -9.17 0.33
N ASP A 179 8.13 -9.38 0.91
CA ASP A 179 8.95 -10.59 0.66
C ASP A 179 8.21 -11.88 1.01
N SER A 180 7.63 -11.91 2.22
CA SER A 180 6.84 -13.04 2.69
C SER A 180 5.69 -13.35 1.73
N THR A 181 5.05 -12.30 1.21
CA THR A 181 3.95 -12.43 0.25
C THR A 181 4.43 -12.96 -1.11
N MET A 182 5.51 -12.42 -1.67
CA MET A 182 6.05 -12.86 -2.96
C MET A 182 6.56 -14.31 -2.92
N ARG A 183 7.08 -14.77 -1.78
CA ARG A 183 7.50 -16.17 -1.62
C ARG A 183 6.33 -17.15 -1.59
N SER A 184 5.15 -16.71 -1.15
CA SER A 184 3.97 -17.57 -1.00
C SER A 184 2.88 -17.35 -2.05
N ASN A 185 2.96 -16.28 -2.84
CA ASN A 185 1.98 -15.96 -3.86
C ASN A 185 2.64 -15.31 -5.09
N LEU A 186 2.67 -16.05 -6.21
CA LEU A 186 3.30 -15.63 -7.48
C LEU A 186 2.61 -14.43 -8.14
N THR A 187 1.41 -14.06 -7.68
CA THR A 187 0.66 -12.92 -8.24
C THR A 187 1.16 -11.56 -7.74
N VAL A 188 2.09 -11.57 -6.78
CA VAL A 188 2.77 -10.40 -6.23
C VAL A 188 4.23 -10.46 -6.65
N GLY A 189 4.79 -9.34 -7.07
CA GLY A 189 6.17 -9.34 -7.53
C GLY A 189 6.80 -7.98 -7.77
N PRO A 190 8.14 -7.94 -7.84
CA PRO A 190 8.88 -6.73 -8.15
C PRO A 190 8.59 -6.23 -9.58
N PRO A 191 8.90 -4.97 -9.90
CA PRO A 191 9.49 -3.96 -9.01
C PRO A 191 8.62 -3.56 -7.81
N ILE A 192 9.24 -3.19 -6.70
CA ILE A 192 8.59 -2.65 -5.51
C ILE A 192 8.83 -1.16 -5.46
N ASP A 193 7.77 -0.36 -5.39
CA ASP A 193 7.86 1.07 -5.10
C ASP A 193 7.71 1.26 -3.58
N LEU A 194 8.67 1.96 -2.96
CA LEU A 194 8.69 2.31 -1.54
C LEU A 194 8.81 3.82 -1.39
N LEU A 195 7.97 4.41 -0.55
CA LEU A 195 8.00 5.82 -0.19
C LEU A 195 8.00 5.97 1.33
N VAL A 196 8.90 6.81 1.84
CA VAL A 196 9.01 7.14 3.26
C VAL A 196 8.79 8.64 3.41
N TYR A 197 7.72 9.01 4.09
CA TYR A 197 7.33 10.39 4.34
C TYR A 197 7.49 10.70 5.82
N LYS A 198 8.23 11.75 6.17
CA LYS A 198 8.20 12.27 7.55
C LYS A 198 7.19 13.38 7.65
N LYS A 199 6.58 13.48 8.84
CA LYS A 199 5.62 14.52 9.17
C LYS A 199 6.22 15.91 8.89
N ASP A 200 5.39 16.79 8.35
CA ASP A 200 5.66 18.20 8.05
C ASP A 200 6.64 18.46 6.89
N GLU A 201 7.03 17.44 6.13
CA GLU A 201 7.92 17.63 4.96
C GLU A 201 7.22 18.25 3.77
N LEU A 202 5.92 17.95 3.60
CA LEU A 202 5.07 18.44 2.50
C LEU A 202 5.72 18.35 1.09
N ASP A 203 6.63 17.39 0.90
CA ASP A 203 7.30 17.04 -0.35
C ASP A 203 7.78 15.57 -0.31
N ILE A 204 8.25 15.04 -1.43
CA ILE A 204 8.76 13.66 -1.55
C ILE A 204 10.28 13.68 -1.54
N LEU A 205 10.87 13.40 -0.37
CA LEU A 205 12.32 13.37 -0.19
C LEU A 205 12.91 11.95 -0.25
N ARG A 206 12.10 10.91 0.00
CA ARG A 206 12.53 9.51 0.03
C ARG A 206 11.54 8.63 -0.72
N GLN A 207 11.89 8.35 -1.97
CA GLN A 207 11.21 7.37 -2.80
C GLN A 207 12.24 6.50 -3.50
N ARG A 208 12.02 5.18 -3.52
CA ARG A 208 12.91 4.24 -4.20
C ARG A 208 12.11 3.11 -4.83
N ARG A 209 12.56 2.70 -6.02
CA ARG A 209 12.04 1.53 -6.73
C ARG A 209 13.06 0.39 -6.69
N PHE A 210 12.69 -0.73 -6.07
CA PHE A 210 13.52 -1.92 -6.00
C PHE A 210 13.15 -2.88 -7.13
N THR A 211 14.09 -3.13 -8.03
CA THR A 211 13.92 -4.18 -9.06
C THR A 211 14.14 -5.57 -8.46
N GLU A 212 13.79 -6.62 -9.20
CA GLU A 212 14.07 -8.01 -8.78
C GLU A 212 15.55 -8.29 -8.51
N LYS A 213 16.44 -7.59 -9.21
CA LYS A 213 17.89 -7.75 -9.10
C LYS A 213 18.54 -6.73 -8.18
N ASP A 214 17.75 -5.91 -7.47
CA ASP A 214 18.28 -4.89 -6.56
C ASP A 214 19.12 -5.52 -5.43
N PRO A 215 20.38 -5.09 -5.25
CA PRO A 215 21.29 -5.69 -4.29
C PRO A 215 20.83 -5.50 -2.84
N ASP A 216 20.21 -4.37 -2.50
CA ASP A 216 19.75 -4.11 -1.14
C ASP A 216 18.52 -4.94 -0.81
N LEU A 217 17.59 -5.08 -1.76
CA LEU A 217 16.44 -5.97 -1.59
C LEU A 217 16.91 -7.42 -1.37
N ARG A 218 17.90 -7.89 -2.12
CA ARG A 218 18.49 -9.23 -1.94
C ARG A 218 19.20 -9.39 -0.60
N ALA A 219 19.93 -8.37 -0.16
CA ALA A 219 20.62 -8.37 1.13
C ALA A 219 19.61 -8.46 2.29
N ILE A 220 18.54 -7.65 2.27
CA ILE A 220 17.47 -7.67 3.27
C ILE A 220 16.83 -9.07 3.35
N ARG A 221 16.49 -9.65 2.19
CA ARG A 221 15.88 -10.99 2.14
C ARG A 221 16.79 -12.07 2.71
N THR A 222 18.06 -12.06 2.30
CA THR A 222 19.06 -13.03 2.78
C THR A 222 19.24 -12.92 4.30
N GLN A 223 19.40 -11.69 4.80
CA GLN A 223 19.56 -11.44 6.23
C GLN A 223 18.33 -11.87 7.04
N TRP A 224 17.13 -11.57 6.53
CA TRP A 224 15.88 -11.97 7.18
C TRP A 224 15.73 -13.49 7.26
N GLU A 225 16.00 -14.20 6.17
CA GLU A 225 15.95 -15.66 6.14
C GLU A 225 16.94 -16.30 7.13
N GLN A 226 18.17 -15.78 7.21
CA GLN A 226 19.15 -16.24 8.19
C GLN A 226 18.70 -15.98 9.63
N THR A 227 18.11 -14.81 9.88
CA THR A 227 17.61 -14.42 11.21
C THR A 227 16.47 -15.32 11.66
N LEU A 228 15.53 -15.64 10.77
CA LEU A 228 14.45 -16.60 11.07
C LEU A 228 14.99 -17.98 11.43
N ARG A 229 15.96 -18.49 10.67
CA ARG A 229 16.57 -19.81 10.95
C ARG A 229 17.27 -19.84 12.31
N LYS A 230 17.99 -18.77 12.65
CA LYS A 230 18.62 -18.63 13.98
C LYS A 230 17.57 -18.57 15.09
N GLY A 231 16.54 -17.74 14.92
CA GLY A 231 15.45 -17.63 15.88
C GLY A 231 14.77 -18.97 16.14
N VAL A 232 14.53 -19.79 15.11
CA VAL A 232 13.96 -21.14 15.27
C VAL A 232 14.91 -22.07 16.04
N ALA A 233 16.22 -21.99 15.80
CA ALA A 233 17.20 -22.82 16.51
C ALA A 233 17.33 -22.47 18.00
N GLU A 234 16.92 -21.25 18.40
CA GLU A 234 16.93 -20.76 19.78
C GLU A 234 15.60 -21.05 20.52
N ILE A 235 14.57 -21.54 19.83
CA ILE A 235 13.29 -21.92 20.46
C ILE A 235 13.53 -23.12 21.40
N PRO A 236 12.95 -23.12 22.62
CA PRO A 236 13.06 -24.24 23.54
C PRO A 236 12.65 -25.58 22.91
N PRO A 237 13.33 -26.69 23.25
CA PRO A 237 12.98 -28.01 22.71
C PRO A 237 11.57 -28.42 23.16
N ILE A 238 10.85 -29.10 22.28
CA ILE A 238 9.53 -29.66 22.60
C ILE A 238 9.74 -30.90 23.47
N THR A 239 9.18 -30.89 24.68
CA THR A 239 9.10 -32.09 25.51
C THR A 239 7.98 -32.99 25.02
N PHE A 240 8.31 -34.19 24.57
CA PHE A 240 7.34 -35.20 24.19
C PHE A 240 7.07 -36.14 25.37
N TRP A 241 5.84 -36.63 25.50
CA TRP A 241 5.49 -37.62 26.51
C TRP A 241 6.22 -38.94 26.23
N THR A 242 6.89 -39.50 27.24
CA THR A 242 7.74 -40.70 27.11
C THR A 242 7.14 -42.00 27.66
N GLY A 243 5.85 -42.01 28.03
CA GLY A 243 5.17 -43.26 28.40
C GLY A 243 5.62 -43.94 29.68
N GLN A 244 6.25 -43.22 30.61
CA GLN A 244 6.58 -43.71 31.95
C GLN A 244 5.69 -43.08 33.01
#